data_AF-A0A7J0DUL2-F1
#
_entry.id   AF-A0A7J0DUL2-F1
#
_cell.length_a   1.000
_cell.length_b   1.000
_cell.length_c   1.000
_cell.angle_alpha   90.00
_cell.angle_beta   90.00
_cell.angle_gamma   90.00
#
_symmetry.space_group_name_H-M   'P 1'
#
loop_
_entity.id
_entity.type
_entity.pdbx_description
1 polymer ?
#
loop_
_entity_poly.entity_id
_entity_poly.type
_entity_poly.pdbx_seq_one_letter_code
_entity_poly.pdbx_strand_id
1 'polypeptide(L)'
;MIAMITEIHMVNVDEGWWVDSGATCHVTPHRSVFKTYEAVNGEKTVFMGNSSTSSVMGKETVLLPLTSGKVLTLKDVHHIPGLRKSLVSVKKLDDHGFRVVF
;
A
#
# COMPACT_ATOMS: atom_id res chain seq x y z
N MET A 1 19.15 -9.55 14.66
CA MET A 1 18.02 -10.24 13.99
C MET A 1 17.43 -9.26 12.98
N ILE A 2 17.72 -9.43 11.69
CA ILE A 2 17.22 -8.57 10.61
C ILE A 2 16.06 -9.34 9.97
N ALA A 3 14.86 -8.76 9.96
CA ALA A 3 13.72 -9.36 9.28
C ALA A 3 13.96 -9.25 7.76
N MET A 4 14.13 -10.38 7.10
CA MET A 4 14.07 -10.46 5.65
C MET A 4 12.60 -10.44 5.25
N ILE A 5 12.22 -9.47 4.43
CA ILE A 5 10.88 -9.39 3.86
C ILE A 5 11.06 -9.57 2.36
N THR A 6 11.38 -10.79 1.96
CA THR A 6 11.42 -11.20 0.55
C THR A 6 10.01 -11.36 0.00
N GLU A 7 9.03 -11.58 0.88
CA GLU A 7 7.60 -11.62 0.58
C GLU A 7 6.85 -11.22 1.86
N ILE A 8 6.03 -10.15 1.83
CA ILE A 8 5.16 -9.89 2.98
C ILE A 8 4.03 -10.92 2.91
N HIS A 9 4.24 -12.08 3.53
CA HIS A 9 3.15 -13.01 3.82
C HIS A 9 2.23 -12.35 4.85
N MET A 10 1.17 -11.70 4.34
CA MET A 10 0.15 -11.05 5.15
C MET A 10 -0.93 -12.06 5.51
N VAL A 11 -1.50 -11.90 6.69
CA VAL A 11 -2.58 -12.78 7.14
C VAL A 11 -3.86 -12.42 6.38
N ASN A 12 -4.16 -13.20 5.34
CA ASN A 12 -5.44 -13.34 4.66
C ASN A 12 -6.23 -12.03 4.43
N VAL A 13 -5.70 -11.14 3.60
CA VAL A 13 -6.50 -10.09 2.93
C VAL A 13 -6.67 -10.58 1.50
N ASP A 14 -7.91 -10.85 1.07
CA ASP A 14 -8.34 -11.69 -0.06
C ASP A 14 -7.66 -11.50 -1.44
N GLU A 15 -6.70 -10.59 -1.62
CA GLU A 15 -5.89 -10.49 -2.85
C GLU A 15 -4.43 -10.08 -2.66
N GLY A 16 -3.90 -10.13 -1.43
CA GLY A 16 -2.48 -9.87 -1.11
C GLY A 16 -2.02 -8.44 -1.43
N TRP A 17 -0.88 -8.04 -0.85
CA TRP A 17 -0.21 -6.78 -1.16
C TRP A 17 1.12 -7.07 -1.81
N TRP A 18 1.42 -6.39 -2.91
CA TRP A 18 2.71 -6.57 -3.60
C TRP A 18 3.67 -5.49 -3.17
N VAL A 19 4.89 -5.89 -2.79
CA VAL A 19 5.97 -4.95 -2.55
C VAL A 19 6.53 -4.53 -3.91
N ASP A 20 6.45 -3.25 -4.22
CA ASP A 20 6.83 -2.70 -5.53
C ASP A 20 7.88 -1.60 -5.33
N SER A 21 9.07 -1.82 -5.88
CA SER A 21 10.16 -0.84 -5.87
C SER A 21 9.96 0.29 -6.89
N GLY A 22 9.15 0.08 -7.92
CA GLY A 22 8.77 1.10 -8.90
C GLY A 22 7.64 2.01 -8.43
N ALA A 23 6.83 1.56 -7.46
CA ALA A 23 5.76 2.37 -6.89
C ALA A 23 6.31 3.54 -6.05
N THR A 24 5.72 4.72 -6.20
CA THR A 24 6.09 5.95 -5.45
C THR A 24 5.16 6.22 -4.26
N CYS A 25 4.03 5.53 -4.18
CA CYS A 25 3.05 5.64 -3.11
C CYS A 25 2.44 4.27 -2.79
N HIS A 26 1.89 4.12 -1.58
CA HIS A 26 1.07 2.96 -1.24
C HIS A 26 -0.32 3.12 -1.85
N VAL A 27 -0.85 2.08 -2.50
CA VAL A 27 -2.15 2.12 -3.17
C VAL A 27 -2.95 0.85 -2.91
N THR A 28 -4.28 0.95 -2.90
CA THR A 28 -5.19 -0.19 -2.79
C THR A 28 -6.50 0.08 -3.55
N PRO A 29 -7.10 -0.93 -4.20
CA PRO A 29 -8.46 -0.82 -4.73
C PRO A 29 -9.55 -1.02 -3.68
N HIS A 30 -9.19 -1.46 -2.47
CA HIS A 30 -10.17 -1.89 -1.49
C HIS A 30 -10.37 -0.81 -0.43
N ARG A 31 -11.52 -0.13 -0.45
CA ARG A 31 -11.91 0.77 0.65
C ARG A 31 -12.00 0.07 2.02
N SER A 32 -12.29 -1.23 2.03
CA SER A 32 -12.53 -2.02 3.25
C SER A 32 -11.28 -2.19 4.13
N VAL A 33 -10.08 -1.96 3.61
CA VAL A 33 -8.84 -2.09 4.41
C VAL A 33 -8.63 -0.93 5.38
N PHE A 34 -9.36 0.17 5.18
CA PHE A 34 -9.25 1.35 6.02
C PHE A 34 -10.28 1.33 7.15
N LYS A 35 -9.82 1.60 8.38
CA LYS A 35 -10.72 1.74 9.55
C LYS A 35 -11.39 3.11 9.59
N THR A 36 -10.61 4.15 9.34
CA THR A 36 -11.08 5.52 9.09
C THR A 36 -10.92 5.81 7.60
N TYR A 37 -11.51 6.88 7.08
CA TYR A 37 -11.43 7.15 5.65
C TYR A 37 -11.56 8.64 5.37
N GLU A 38 -10.47 9.27 4.93
CA GLU A 38 -10.49 10.62 4.41
C GLU A 38 -10.85 10.56 2.93
N ALA A 39 -12.05 11.03 2.58
CA ALA A 39 -12.46 11.14 1.19
C ALA A 39 -11.79 12.35 0.53
N VAL A 40 -11.12 12.10 -0.60
CA VAL A 40 -10.51 13.15 -1.46
C VAL A 40 -11.22 13.31 -2.79
N ASN A 41 -12.27 12.51 -3.04
CA ASN A 41 -13.24 12.65 -4.14
C ASN A 41 -12.65 12.95 -5.53
N GLY A 42 -11.46 12.42 -5.83
CA GLY A 42 -10.81 12.57 -7.13
C GLY A 42 -10.07 13.88 -7.37
N GLU A 43 -9.91 14.74 -6.35
CA GLU A 43 -9.11 15.97 -6.45
C GLU A 43 -7.62 15.69 -6.70
N LYS A 44 -7.17 14.48 -6.38
CA LYS A 44 -5.81 14.00 -6.61
C LYS A 44 -5.80 12.86 -7.61
N THR A 45 -4.76 12.79 -8.42
CA THR A 45 -4.52 11.70 -9.37
C THR A 45 -3.13 11.11 -9.16
N VAL A 46 -2.97 9.85 -9.54
CA VAL A 46 -1.66 9.19 -9.61
C VAL A 46 -1.38 8.78 -11.05
N PHE A 47 -0.10 8.80 -11.42
CA PHE A 47 0.38 8.25 -12.69
C PHE A 47 0.60 6.75 -12.55
N MET A 48 0.14 6.01 -13.54
CA MET A 48 0.24 4.56 -13.61
C MET A 48 1.39 4.15 -14.53
N GLY A 49 1.89 2.92 -14.35
CA GLY A 49 2.97 2.37 -15.19
C GLY A 49 2.60 2.23 -16.68
N ASN A 50 1.31 2.23 -17.01
CA ASN A 50 0.81 2.22 -18.39
C ASN A 50 0.61 3.63 -18.98
N SER A 51 1.22 4.66 -18.40
CA SER A 51 1.07 6.07 -18.79
C SER A 51 -0.32 6.68 -18.64
N SER A 52 -1.29 5.94 -18.11
CA SER A 52 -2.59 6.50 -17.72
C SER A 52 -2.53 7.19 -16.36
N THR A 53 -3.58 7.94 -16.03
CA THR A 53 -3.81 8.48 -14.69
C THR A 53 -5.03 7.83 -14.05
N SER A 54 -5.05 7.72 -12.73
CA SER A 54 -6.30 7.39 -12.01
C SER A 54 -6.51 8.27 -10.80
N SER A 55 -7.78 8.54 -10.52
CA SER A 55 -8.22 9.38 -9.42
C SER A 55 -8.11 8.65 -8.09
N VAL A 56 -7.62 9.39 -7.08
CA VAL A 56 -7.61 8.97 -5.69
C VAL A 56 -8.94 9.31 -5.07
N MET A 57 -9.65 8.29 -4.58
CA MET A 57 -10.96 8.46 -3.97
C MET A 57 -10.88 8.71 -2.46
N GLY A 58 -9.80 8.27 -1.84
CA GLY A 58 -9.55 8.49 -0.42
C GLY A 58 -8.11 8.18 -0.05
N LYS A 59 -7.74 8.57 1.16
CA LYS A 59 -6.47 8.17 1.76
C LYS A 59 -6.63 7.93 3.24
N GLU A 60 -5.86 7.01 3.78
CA GLU A 60 -5.73 6.84 5.23
C GLU A 60 -4.54 5.91 5.56
N THR A 61 -4.28 5.73 6.85
CA THR A 61 -3.39 4.68 7.37
C THR A 61 -4.02 3.28 7.26
N VAL A 62 -3.21 2.28 6.87
CA VAL A 62 -3.58 0.87 6.85
C VAL A 62 -2.70 0.07 7.80
N LEU A 63 -3.31 -0.82 8.58
CA LEU A 63 -2.62 -1.76 9.45
C LEU A 63 -2.58 -3.14 8.76
N LEU A 64 -1.37 -3.64 8.49
CA LEU A 64 -1.14 -4.90 7.81
C LEU A 64 -0.55 -5.93 8.77
N PRO A 65 -1.34 -6.91 9.23
CA PRO A 65 -0.84 -8.01 10.04
C PRO A 65 0.11 -8.89 9.23
N LEU A 66 1.28 -9.14 9.81
CA LEU A 66 2.32 -9.99 9.25
C LEU A 66 2.22 -11.39 9.86
N THR A 67 2.62 -12.42 9.12
CA THR A 67 2.76 -13.79 9.65
C THR A 67 3.69 -13.90 10.86
N SER A 68 4.61 -12.95 11.02
CA SER A 68 5.46 -12.84 12.23
C SER A 68 4.70 -12.46 13.51
N GLY A 69 3.39 -12.21 13.43
CA GLY A 69 2.58 -11.69 14.55
C GLY A 69 2.73 -10.19 14.79
N LYS A 70 3.61 -9.51 14.03
CA LYS A 70 3.75 -8.05 14.06
C LYS A 70 2.73 -7.39 13.14
N VAL A 71 2.52 -6.09 13.31
CA VAL A 71 1.70 -5.27 12.42
C VAL A 71 2.58 -4.22 11.76
N LEU A 72 2.52 -4.16 10.42
CA LEU A 72 3.12 -3.10 9.63
C LEU A 72 2.09 -1.97 9.45
N THR A 73 2.43 -0.76 9.88
CA THR A 73 1.60 0.42 9.70
C THR A 73 2.02 1.15 8.43
N LEU A 74 1.19 1.12 7.39
CA LEU A 74 1.38 1.91 6.19
C LEU A 74 0.65 3.25 6.33
N LYS A 75 1.40 4.34 6.26
CA LYS A 75 0.84 5.70 6.24
C LYS A 75 0.56 6.15 4.80
N ASP A 76 -0.33 7.11 4.63
CA ASP A 76 -0.63 7.73 3.33
C ASP A 76 -0.97 6.71 2.22
N VAL A 77 -1.80 5.72 2.54
CA VAL A 77 -2.27 4.74 1.56
C VAL A 77 -3.42 5.33 0.77
N HIS A 78 -3.32 5.30 -0.56
CA HIS A 78 -4.30 5.89 -1.47
C HIS A 78 -5.29 4.83 -1.96
N HIS A 79 -6.57 5.14 -1.87
CA HIS A 79 -7.65 4.30 -2.39
C HIS A 79 -7.94 4.65 -3.85
N ILE A 80 -7.79 3.67 -4.74
CA ILE A 80 -8.00 3.80 -6.18
C ILE A 80 -8.81 2.59 -6.68
N PRO A 81 -10.14 2.70 -6.79
CA PRO A 81 -11.02 1.55 -7.10
C PRO A 81 -10.69 0.82 -8.41
N GLY A 82 -10.05 1.49 -9.38
CA GLY A 82 -9.71 0.92 -10.68
C GLY A 82 -8.46 0.03 -10.69
N LEU A 83 -7.76 -0.13 -9.56
CA LEU A 83 -6.58 -0.99 -9.48
C LEU A 83 -6.95 -2.47 -9.37
N ARG A 84 -6.06 -3.33 -9.87
CA ARG A 84 -6.21 -4.79 -9.74
C ARG A 84 -5.60 -5.35 -8.47
N LYS A 85 -4.59 -4.69 -7.91
CA LYS A 85 -3.82 -5.17 -6.76
C LYS A 85 -3.43 -3.99 -5.85
N SER A 86 -3.28 -4.29 -4.57
CA SER A 86 -2.72 -3.33 -3.61
C SER A 86 -1.20 -3.37 -3.68
N LEU A 87 -0.55 -2.20 -3.64
CA LEU A 87 0.91 -2.07 -3.74
C LEU A 87 1.48 -1.39 -2.50
N VAL A 88 2.56 -1.96 -1.99
CA VAL A 88 3.42 -1.36 -0.97
C VAL A 88 4.65 -0.78 -1.66
N SER A 89 4.75 0.54 -1.73
CA SER A 89 5.95 1.20 -2.24
C SER A 89 7.15 0.96 -1.30
N VAL A 90 8.22 0.38 -1.85
CA VAL A 90 9.51 0.25 -1.14
C VAL A 90 10.06 1.63 -0.78
N LYS A 91 9.95 2.59 -1.70
CA LYS A 91 10.39 3.97 -1.46
C LYS A 91 9.69 4.58 -0.25
N LYS A 92 8.38 4.38 -0.11
CA LYS A 92 7.65 4.88 1.07
C LYS A 92 7.98 4.15 2.36
N LEU A 93 8.32 2.86 2.28
CA LEU A 93 8.87 2.15 3.44
C LEU A 93 10.21 2.75 3.87
N ASP A 94 11.11 3.02 2.92
CA ASP A 94 12.42 3.63 3.17
C ASP A 94 12.30 5.05 3.75
N ASP A 95 11.40 5.88 3.20
CA ASP A 95 11.05 7.22 3.73
C ASP A 95 10.65 7.16 5.22
N HIS A 96 10.11 6.03 5.68
CA HIS A 96 9.66 5.80 7.06
C HIS A 96 10.64 4.95 7.89
N GLY A 97 11.88 4.78 7.42
CA GLY A 97 12.96 4.10 8.15
C GLY A 97 12.92 2.58 8.08
N PHE A 98 12.10 2.00 7.20
CA PHE A 98 12.09 0.56 6.97
C PHE A 98 13.12 0.17 5.91
N ARG A 99 14.01 -0.76 6.26
CA ARG A 99 14.92 -1.38 5.29
C ARG A 99 14.26 -2.62 4.67
N VAL A 100 14.08 -2.60 3.36
CA VAL A 100 13.64 -3.76 2.57
C VAL A 100 14.86 -4.53 2.07
N VAL A 101 14.87 -5.85 2.22
CA VAL A 101 15.95 -6.74 1.77
C VAL A 101 15.31 -7.88 0.98
N PHE A 102 15.79 -8.08 -0.26
CA PHE A 102 15.36 -9.15 -1.15
C PHE A 102 16.22 -10.40 -0.93
#